data_AF-A0A0U2WMQ8-F1
#
_entry.id   AF-A0A0U2WMQ8-F1
#
_cell.length_a   1.000
_cell.length_b   1.000
_cell.length_c   1.000
_cell.angle_alpha   90.00
_cell.angle_beta   90.00
_cell.angle_gamma   90.00
#
_symmetry.space_group_name_H-M   'P 1'
#
loop_
_entity.id
_entity.type
_entity.pdbx_description
1 polymer ?
#
loop_
_entity_poly.entity_id
_entity_poly.type
_entity_poly.pdbx_seq_one_letter_code
_entity_poly.pdbx_strand_id
1 'polypeptide(L)' 'MFKCTCGGIFIVIKVEEYPKHLSGMERLNYPRSCTVKCDKCGTIKENQPYD' A
#
# COMPACT_ATOMS: atom_id res chain seq x y z
N MET A 1 5.59 -1.59 12.48
CA MET A 1 5.40 -2.96 11.97
C MET A 1 3.92 -3.21 11.73
N PHE A 2 3.49 -3.35 10.47
CA PHE A 2 2.12 -3.71 10.12
C PHE A 2 1.86 -5.19 10.44
N LYS A 3 1.40 -5.47 11.67
CA LYS A 3 1.05 -6.82 12.12
C LYS A 3 -0.40 -7.15 11.81
N CYS A 4 -0.64 -8.37 11.36
CA CYS A 4 -1.98 -8.94 11.23
C CYS A 4 -2.43 -9.54 12.57
N THR A 5 -3.74 -9.57 12.81
CA THR A 5 -4.35 -10.13 14.03
C THR A 5 -4.05 -11.61 14.22
N CYS A 6 -3.73 -12.34 13.15
CA CYS A 6 -3.29 -13.74 13.20
C CYS A 6 -1.83 -13.94 13.66
N GLY A 7 -1.14 -12.86 14.02
CA GLY A 7 0.30 -12.84 14.36
C GLY A 7 1.23 -12.87 13.15
N GLY A 8 0.70 -12.74 11.92
CA GLY A 8 1.49 -12.62 10.70
C GLY A 8 1.90 -11.19 10.39
N ILE A 9 2.68 -11.01 9.33
CA ILE A 9 3.12 -9.70 8.82
C ILE A 9 2.38 -9.40 7.53
N PHE A 10 1.98 -8.15 7.33
CA PHE A 10 1.46 -7.67 6.05
C PHE A 10 2.62 -7.29 5.11
N ILE A 11 2.59 -7.81 3.90
CA ILE A 11 3.55 -7.54 2.82
C ILE A 11 2.83 -6.73 1.73
N VAL A 12 3.49 -5.73 1.18
CA VAL A 12 2.97 -4.96 0.04
C VAL A 12 2.93 -5.85 -1.20
N ILE A 13 1.76 -5.98 -1.81
CA ILE A 13 1.54 -6.79 -3.03
C ILE A 13 1.20 -5.95 -4.25
N LYS A 14 0.72 -4.72 -4.05
CA LYS A 14 0.42 -3.77 -5.12
C LYS A 14 0.58 -2.35 -4.60
N VAL A 15 1.14 -1.46 -5.41
CA VAL A 15 1.23 -0.03 -5.13
C VAL A 15 0.39 0.69 -6.19
N GLU A 16 -0.32 1.73 -5.78
CA GLU A 16 -1.04 2.61 -6.69
C GLU A 16 -0.08 3.30 -7.66
N GLU A 17 -0.44 3.31 -8.94
CA GLU A 17 0.29 4.05 -9.95
C GLU A 17 -0.03 5.54 -9.86
N TYR A 18 0.96 6.38 -10.14
CA TYR A 18 0.69 7.81 -10.24
C TYR A 18 -0.30 8.10 -11.37
N PRO A 19 -1.32 8.95 -11.14
CA PRO A 19 -2.19 9.41 -12.20
C PRO A 19 -1.38 10.09 -13.31
N LYS A 20 -1.64 9.73 -14.57
CA LYS A 20 -0.86 10.15 -15.74
C LYS A 20 -0.87 11.66 -15.99
N HIS A 21 -1.84 12.37 -15.43
CA HIS A 21 -2.02 13.81 -15.61
C HIS A 21 -1.25 14.65 -14.58
N LEU A 22 -0.59 14.04 -13.59
CA LEU A 22 0.18 14.77 -12.59
C LEU A 22 1.53 15.23 -13.16
N SER A 23 1.82 16.50 -12.98
CA SER A 23 3.15 17.08 -13.19
C SER A 23 4.16 16.54 -12.16
N GLY A 24 5.46 16.72 -12.42
CA GLY A 24 6.53 16.25 -11.52
C GLY A 24 6.40 16.74 -10.08
N MET A 25 5.99 18.00 -9.88
CA MET A 25 5.78 18.58 -8.55
C MET A 25 4.55 18.02 -7.83
N GLU A 26 3.49 17.72 -8.58
CA GLU A 26 2.28 17.10 -8.03
C GLU A 26 2.55 15.64 -7.61
N ARG A 27 3.38 14.92 -8.37
CA ARG A 27 3.77 13.53 -8.02
C ARG A 27 4.58 13.44 -6.73
N LEU A 28 5.38 14.46 -6.39
CA LEU A 28 6.15 14.51 -5.14
C LEU A 28 5.26 14.58 -3.90
N ASN A 29 4.08 15.21 -4.02
CA ASN A 29 3.15 15.40 -2.91
C ASN A 29 1.93 14.46 -2.99
N TYR A 30 1.91 13.52 -3.94
CA TYR A 30 0.77 12.65 -4.16
C TYR A 30 0.78 11.48 -3.16
N PRO A 31 -0.18 11.40 -2.22
CA PRO A 31 -0.24 10.33 -1.24
C PRO A 31 -0.73 9.06 -1.93
N ARG A 32 0.21 8.17 -2.28
CA ARG A 32 -0.13 6.89 -2.88
C ARG A 32 -0.70 5.96 -1.84
N SER A 33 -1.55 5.06 -2.31
CA SER A 33 -1.99 3.92 -1.53
C SER A 33 -1.34 2.62 -2.00
N CYS A 34 -1.41 1.60 -1.16
CA CYS A 34 -0.98 0.25 -1.50
C CYS A 34 -1.97 -0.80 -0.99
N THR A 35 -1.91 -1.96 -1.62
CA THR A 35 -2.58 -3.17 -1.16
C THR A 35 -1.55 -4.04 -0.46
N VAL A 36 -1.87 -4.48 0.75
CA VAL A 36 -1.03 -5.40 1.52
C VAL A 36 -1.76 -6.73 1.74
N LYS A 37 -0.99 -7.81 1.79
CA LYS A 37 -1.48 -9.16 2.07
C LYS A 37 -0.72 -9.75 3.25
N CYS A 38 -1.43 -10.38 4.18
CA CYS A 38 -0.78 -11.11 5.25
C CYS A 38 -0.13 -12.38 4.70
N ASP A 39 1.15 -12.57 5.00
CA ASP A 39 1.92 -13.76 4.62
C ASP A 39 1.39 -15.06 5.25
N LYS A 40 0.76 -14.94 6.44
CA LYS A 40 0.33 -16.10 7.23
C LYS A 40 -1.11 -16.55 6.95
N CYS A 41 -2.07 -15.62 7.00
CA CYS A 41 -3.50 -15.95 6.85
C CYS A 41 -4.11 -15.47 5.52
N GLY A 42 -3.34 -14.78 4.68
CA GLY A 42 -3.79 -14.30 3.38
C GLY A 42 -4.76 -13.10 3.40
N THR A 43 -5.08 -12.53 4.57
CA THR A 43 -5.93 -11.33 4.67
C THR A 43 -5.38 -10.19 3.80
N ILE A 44 -6.25 -9.57 3.02
CA ILE A 44 -5.92 -8.44 2.15
C ILE A 44 -6.45 -7.16 2.78
N LYS A 45 -5.64 -6.10 2.75
CA LYS A 45 -6.07 -4.74 3.07
C LYS A 45 -5.71 -3.82 1.92
N GLU A 46 -6.71 -3.12 1.42
CA GLU A 46 -6.57 -2.13 0.35
C GLU A 46 -6.44 -0.73 0.96
N ASN A 47 -6.08 0.25 0.11
CA ASN A 47 -6.01 1.66 0.47
C ASN A 47 -5.12 1.95 1.69
N GLN A 48 -4.06 1.15 1.90
CA GLN A 48 -3.10 1.42 2.96
C GLN A 48 -2.16 2.55 2.54
N PRO A 49 -1.83 3.51 3.41
CA PRO A 49 -0.92 4.59 3.06
C PRO A 49 0.43 4.03 2.60
N TYR A 50 0.94 4.56 1.49
CA TYR A 50 2.25 4.24 0.92
C TYR A 50 3.08 5.52 0.86
N ASP A 51 3.83 5.73 1.94
CA ASP A 51 4.82 6.80 2.10
C ASP A 51 6.23 6.20 1.95
#